data_AF-A0A316JWZ3-F1
#
_entry.id   AF-A0A316JWZ3-F1
#
_cell.length_a   1.000
_cell.length_b   1.000
_cell.length_c   1.000
_cell.angle_alpha   90.00
_cell.angle_beta   90.00
_cell.angle_gamma   90.00
#
_symmetry.space_group_name_H-M   'P 1'
#
loop_
_entity.id
_entity.type
_entity.pdbx_description
1 polymer ?
#
loop_
_entity_poly.entity_id
_entity_poly.type
_entity_poly.pdbx_seq_one_letter_code
_entity_poly.pdbx_strand_id
1 'polypeptide(L)'
;MTVSEAKIFLSLSDEDVLDYVYEQKLFEWRNFFVNRFPIPSLFRSKIEQLEKLEEAYLALGGTSNDLALEISFEKEFSNNFKETFHQFQERRAHLKSLLFSVVSASEMIPVVQSLNELTLSYAAIWNNENLDTTGVVMSKESDPMDLLEAINDAEKAGVHNISQIDKLPQGHLVLNEAKRLSLLIEKSKK
;
A
#
# COMPACT_ATOMS: atom_id res chain seq x y z
N MET A 1 -2.20 -15.77 -22.45
CA MET A 1 -0.77 -16.12 -22.57
C MET A 1 -0.59 -17.49 -23.23
N THR A 2 0.45 -17.72 -24.03
CA THR A 2 0.83 -19.05 -24.57
C THR A 2 1.79 -19.80 -23.62
N VAL A 3 1.92 -21.13 -23.76
CA VAL A 3 2.85 -21.96 -22.96
C VAL A 3 4.30 -21.46 -23.04
N SER A 4 4.78 -21.12 -24.24
CA SER A 4 6.14 -20.62 -24.43
C SER A 4 6.36 -19.26 -23.75
N GLU A 5 5.40 -18.35 -23.86
CA GLU A 5 5.44 -17.05 -23.17
C GLU A 5 5.42 -17.22 -21.65
N ALA A 6 4.60 -18.16 -21.13
CA ALA A 6 4.51 -18.46 -19.71
C ALA A 6 5.81 -19.00 -19.13
N LYS A 7 6.49 -19.93 -19.84
CA LYS A 7 7.83 -20.41 -19.45
C LYS A 7 8.84 -19.28 -19.38
N ILE A 8 8.84 -18.36 -20.36
CA ILE A 8 9.73 -17.20 -20.36
C ILE A 8 9.43 -16.27 -19.18
N PHE A 9 8.15 -15.96 -18.94
CA PHE A 9 7.72 -15.07 -17.87
C PHE A 9 8.13 -15.60 -16.48
N LEU A 10 7.90 -16.88 -16.22
CA LEU A 10 8.28 -17.55 -14.97
C LEU A 10 9.77 -17.87 -14.88
N SER A 11 10.52 -17.73 -15.98
CA SER A 11 11.91 -18.20 -16.08
C SER A 11 12.04 -19.68 -15.73
N LEU A 12 11.08 -20.49 -16.17
CA LEU A 12 10.97 -21.91 -15.83
C LEU A 12 11.94 -22.76 -16.67
N SER A 13 12.80 -23.51 -15.99
CA SER A 13 13.69 -24.52 -16.56
C SER A 13 13.03 -25.90 -16.56
N ASP A 14 13.53 -26.85 -17.36
CA ASP A 14 12.95 -28.19 -17.45
C ASP A 14 13.10 -29.02 -16.15
N GLU A 15 13.99 -28.61 -15.24
CA GLU A 15 14.20 -29.23 -13.92
C GLU A 15 13.34 -28.60 -12.81
N ASP A 16 12.69 -27.47 -13.09
CA ASP A 16 11.94 -26.72 -12.08
C ASP A 16 10.55 -27.32 -11.85
N VAL A 17 10.11 -27.28 -10.60
CA VAL A 17 8.72 -27.61 -10.22
C VAL A 17 7.90 -26.32 -10.28
N LEU A 18 6.88 -26.29 -11.14
CA LEU A 18 6.04 -25.12 -11.40
C LEU A 18 5.50 -24.47 -10.11
N ASP A 19 4.94 -25.28 -9.21
CA ASP A 19 4.33 -24.80 -7.97
C ASP A 19 5.36 -24.08 -7.08
N TYR A 20 6.58 -24.62 -6.96
CA TYR A 20 7.64 -23.98 -6.17
C TYR A 20 8.08 -22.64 -6.77
N VAL A 21 8.20 -22.56 -8.10
CA VAL A 21 8.56 -21.30 -8.78
C VAL A 21 7.45 -20.25 -8.58
N TYR A 22 6.19 -20.66 -8.72
CA TYR A 22 5.05 -19.78 -8.50
C TYR A 22 4.98 -19.29 -7.04
N GLU A 23 5.09 -20.19 -6.06
CA GLU A 23 5.10 -19.84 -4.64
C GLU A 23 6.23 -18.88 -4.27
N GLN A 24 7.43 -19.10 -4.83
CA GLN A 24 8.57 -18.21 -4.64
C GLN A 24 8.27 -16.80 -5.18
N LYS A 25 7.70 -16.70 -6.39
CA LYS A 25 7.29 -15.41 -6.96
C LYS A 25 6.23 -14.72 -6.13
N LEU A 26 5.23 -15.45 -5.64
CA LEU A 26 4.25 -14.90 -4.71
C LEU A 26 4.91 -14.38 -3.44
N PHE A 27 5.87 -15.11 -2.87
CA PHE A 27 6.59 -14.67 -1.68
C PHE A 27 7.40 -13.39 -1.90
N GLU A 28 8.08 -13.27 -3.06
CA GLU A 28 8.76 -12.03 -3.47
C GLU A 28 7.78 -10.85 -3.52
N TRP A 29 6.59 -11.05 -4.11
CA TRP A 29 5.55 -10.03 -4.19
C TRP A 29 4.95 -9.68 -2.82
N ARG A 30 4.65 -10.67 -1.96
CA ARG A 30 4.19 -10.43 -0.57
C ARG A 30 5.18 -9.53 0.17
N ASN A 31 6.47 -9.88 0.13
CA ASN A 31 7.50 -9.10 0.79
C ASN A 31 7.61 -7.69 0.23
N PHE A 32 7.43 -7.51 -1.08
CA PHE A 32 7.38 -6.19 -1.68
C PHE A 32 6.23 -5.35 -1.11
N PHE A 33 5.00 -5.86 -1.10
CA PHE A 33 3.83 -5.10 -0.66
C PHE A 33 3.84 -4.80 0.85
N VAL A 34 4.34 -5.72 1.67
CA VAL A 34 4.43 -5.55 3.13
C VAL A 34 5.44 -4.46 3.52
N ASN A 35 6.56 -4.39 2.79
CA ASN A 35 7.71 -3.53 3.15
C ASN A 35 7.74 -2.19 2.42
N ARG A 36 6.87 -1.96 1.43
CA ARG A 36 6.83 -0.71 0.67
C ARG A 36 5.60 0.12 1.03
N PHE A 37 5.79 1.44 1.02
CA PHE A 37 4.65 2.37 1.12
C PHE A 37 3.77 2.25 -0.13
N PRO A 38 2.43 2.15 0.00
CA PRO A 38 1.53 2.02 -1.15
C PRO A 38 1.50 3.29 -2.01
N ILE A 39 2.16 3.23 -3.15
CA ILE A 39 2.09 4.26 -4.20
C ILE A 39 1.21 3.70 -5.33
N PRO A 40 0.04 4.29 -5.61
CA PRO A 40 -0.96 3.69 -6.49
C PRO A 40 -0.44 3.27 -7.87
N SER A 41 0.36 4.12 -8.53
CA SER A 41 0.91 3.81 -9.85
C SER A 41 1.87 2.61 -9.83
N LEU A 42 2.75 2.56 -8.82
CA LEU A 42 3.68 1.44 -8.62
C LEU A 42 2.93 0.15 -8.32
N PHE A 43 1.97 0.21 -7.39
CA PHE A 43 1.22 -0.96 -6.97
C PHE A 43 0.31 -1.47 -8.09
N ARG A 44 -0.33 -0.58 -8.87
CA ARG A 44 -1.09 -0.97 -10.08
C ARG A 44 -0.22 -1.73 -11.06
N SER A 45 0.96 -1.21 -11.38
CA SER A 45 1.91 -1.92 -12.25
C SER A 45 2.31 -3.28 -11.68
N LYS A 46 2.39 -3.45 -10.36
CA LYS A 46 2.67 -4.75 -9.74
C LYS A 46 1.47 -5.70 -9.73
N ILE A 47 0.25 -5.18 -9.59
CA ILE A 47 -0.98 -5.94 -9.76
C ILE A 47 -1.05 -6.52 -11.18
N GLU A 48 -0.75 -5.73 -12.21
CA GLU A 48 -0.68 -6.23 -13.60
C GLU A 48 0.37 -7.34 -13.78
N GLN A 49 1.44 -7.33 -12.99
CA GLN A 49 2.44 -8.42 -12.99
C GLN A 49 1.95 -9.66 -12.23
N LEU A 50 1.16 -9.49 -11.16
CA LEU A 50 0.50 -10.60 -10.46
C LEU A 50 -0.56 -11.27 -11.34
N GLU A 51 -1.34 -10.49 -12.09
CA GLU A 51 -2.29 -11.02 -13.06
C GLU A 51 -1.57 -11.87 -14.13
N LYS A 52 -0.46 -11.37 -14.67
CA LYS A 52 0.38 -12.13 -15.61
C LYS A 52 1.02 -13.36 -14.97
N LEU A 53 1.38 -13.30 -13.70
CA LEU A 53 1.89 -14.45 -12.95
C LEU A 53 0.84 -15.55 -12.85
N GLU A 54 -0.41 -15.18 -12.54
CA GLU A 54 -1.53 -16.12 -12.52
C GLU A 54 -1.78 -16.72 -13.90
N GLU A 55 -1.85 -15.88 -14.94
CA GLU A 55 -2.03 -16.35 -16.32
C GLU A 55 -0.94 -17.32 -16.75
N ALA A 56 0.32 -17.05 -16.39
CA ALA A 56 1.44 -17.92 -16.70
C ALA A 56 1.34 -19.27 -15.99
N TYR A 57 0.99 -19.24 -14.70
CA TYR A 57 0.82 -20.45 -13.88
C TYR A 57 -0.30 -21.36 -14.43
N LEU A 58 -1.46 -20.78 -14.74
CA LEU A 58 -2.59 -21.51 -15.31
C LEU A 58 -2.28 -22.05 -16.71
N ALA A 59 -1.58 -21.29 -17.56
CA ALA A 59 -1.18 -21.74 -18.89
C ALA A 59 -0.23 -22.96 -18.87
N LEU A 60 0.48 -23.19 -17.77
CA LEU A 60 1.39 -24.31 -17.58
C LEU A 60 0.76 -25.50 -16.84
N GLY A 61 -0.55 -25.44 -16.57
CA GLY A 61 -1.30 -26.51 -15.91
C GLY A 61 -1.42 -26.36 -14.40
N GLY A 62 -1.06 -25.20 -13.84
CA GLY A 62 -1.35 -24.84 -12.46
C GLY A 62 -2.87 -24.77 -12.19
N THR A 63 -3.24 -24.88 -10.92
CA THR A 63 -4.65 -24.84 -10.49
C THR A 63 -5.02 -23.48 -9.93
N SER A 64 -6.10 -22.87 -10.44
CA SER A 64 -6.64 -21.64 -9.85
C SER A 64 -7.26 -21.93 -8.48
N ASN A 65 -7.06 -21.02 -7.54
CA ASN A 65 -7.91 -20.91 -6.37
C ASN A 65 -8.86 -19.72 -6.60
N ASP A 66 -10.07 -19.99 -7.09
CA ASP A 66 -11.08 -18.98 -7.43
C ASP A 66 -11.84 -18.45 -6.20
N LEU A 67 -11.31 -18.65 -5.00
CA LEU A 67 -11.91 -18.11 -3.78
C LEU A 67 -11.63 -16.61 -3.72
N ALA A 68 -12.60 -15.81 -4.17
CA ALA A 68 -12.57 -14.37 -3.98
C ALA A 68 -12.53 -14.08 -2.48
N LEU A 69 -11.40 -13.52 -2.03
CA LEU A 69 -11.25 -13.10 -0.64
C LEU A 69 -12.07 -11.83 -0.44
N GLU A 70 -13.15 -11.92 0.35
CA GLU A 70 -13.94 -10.75 0.70
C GLU A 70 -13.16 -9.92 1.73
N ILE A 71 -12.73 -8.73 1.29
CA ILE A 71 -12.01 -7.80 2.14
C ILE A 71 -12.90 -6.60 2.39
N SER A 72 -13.18 -6.34 3.67
CA SER A 72 -13.93 -5.19 4.10
C SER A 72 -13.16 -4.46 5.20
N PHE A 73 -13.05 -3.15 5.04
CA PHE A 73 -12.54 -2.26 6.07
C PHE A 73 -13.34 -0.96 6.03
N GLU A 74 -13.42 -0.29 7.18
CA GLU A 74 -14.07 1.02 7.27
C GLU A 74 -13.22 2.06 6.52
N LYS A 75 -13.80 2.69 5.50
CA LYS A 75 -13.12 3.69 4.66
C LYS A 75 -13.10 5.07 5.31
N GLU A 76 -14.02 5.32 6.23
CA GLU A 76 -14.12 6.56 6.96
C GLU A 76 -13.05 6.64 8.05
N PHE A 77 -12.53 7.84 8.24
CA PHE A 77 -11.52 8.14 9.23
C PHE A 77 -12.00 9.29 10.11
N SER A 78 -11.51 9.32 11.34
CA SER A 78 -11.63 10.51 12.19
C SER A 78 -11.00 11.71 11.49
N ASN A 79 -11.43 12.91 11.86
CA ASN A 79 -10.77 14.16 11.44
C ASN A 79 -9.60 14.54 12.35
N ASN A 80 -9.43 13.87 13.50
CA ASN A 80 -8.32 14.08 14.43
C ASN A 80 -7.11 13.25 14.01
N PHE A 81 -5.95 13.88 13.82
CA PHE A 81 -4.73 13.23 13.34
C PHE A 81 -4.31 11.99 14.13
N LYS A 82 -4.45 12.02 15.46
CA LYS A 82 -4.06 10.90 16.32
C LYS A 82 -4.99 9.71 16.14
N GLU A 83 -6.31 9.95 16.16
CA GLU A 83 -7.30 8.91 15.92
C GLU A 83 -7.17 8.35 14.50
N THR A 84 -7.05 9.21 13.48
CA THR A 84 -6.82 8.83 12.09
C THR A 84 -5.56 7.96 11.95
N PHE A 85 -4.47 8.34 12.62
CA PHE A 85 -3.21 7.59 12.60
C PHE A 85 -3.39 6.18 13.20
N HIS A 86 -4.02 6.06 14.38
CA HIS A 86 -4.27 4.76 14.98
C HIS A 86 -5.17 3.88 14.11
N GLN A 87 -6.27 4.42 13.58
CA GLN A 87 -7.16 3.74 12.64
C GLN A 87 -6.38 3.23 11.41
N PHE A 88 -5.49 4.06 10.86
CA PHE A 88 -4.69 3.67 9.69
C PHE A 88 -3.72 2.54 10.01
N GLN A 89 -2.98 2.64 11.13
CA GLN A 89 -2.00 1.61 11.51
C GLN A 89 -2.68 0.28 11.81
N GLU A 90 -3.82 0.28 12.50
CA GLU A 90 -4.60 -0.93 12.80
C GLU A 90 -5.09 -1.60 11.50
N ARG A 91 -5.79 -0.85 10.65
CA ARG A 91 -6.32 -1.36 9.38
C ARG A 91 -5.19 -1.83 8.45
N ARG A 92 -4.06 -1.11 8.41
CA ARG A 92 -2.87 -1.49 7.63
C ARG A 92 -2.23 -2.78 8.15
N ALA A 93 -2.10 -2.93 9.46
CA ALA A 93 -1.58 -4.15 10.07
C ALA A 93 -2.46 -5.36 9.74
N HIS A 94 -3.79 -5.19 9.78
CA HIS A 94 -4.73 -6.24 9.38
C HIS A 94 -4.54 -6.66 7.92
N LEU A 95 -4.52 -5.72 6.97
CA LEU A 95 -4.29 -6.02 5.55
C LEU A 95 -2.92 -6.68 5.29
N LYS A 96 -1.87 -6.23 5.99
CA LYS A 96 -0.55 -6.87 5.90
C LYS A 96 -0.57 -8.30 6.44
N SER A 97 -1.34 -8.58 7.49
CA SER A 97 -1.55 -9.93 7.99
C SER A 97 -2.23 -10.82 6.95
N LEU A 98 -3.25 -10.30 6.25
CA LEU A 98 -3.92 -11.02 5.17
C LEU A 98 -2.96 -11.36 4.01
N LEU A 99 -2.02 -10.47 3.66
CA LEU A 99 -1.01 -10.76 2.64
C LEU A 99 -0.15 -11.98 2.96
N PHE A 100 0.02 -12.36 4.23
CA PHE A 100 0.74 -13.57 4.61
C PHE A 100 -0.11 -14.83 4.58
N SER A 101 -1.44 -14.71 4.57
CA SER A 101 -2.35 -15.86 4.47
C SER A 101 -2.75 -16.23 3.04
N VAL A 102 -2.52 -15.36 2.05
CA VAL A 102 -2.89 -15.65 0.66
C VAL A 102 -1.98 -16.68 0.00
N VAL A 103 -2.59 -17.61 -0.72
CA VAL A 103 -1.90 -18.73 -1.40
C VAL A 103 -1.84 -18.56 -2.91
N SER A 104 -2.60 -17.63 -3.50
CA SER A 104 -2.61 -17.34 -4.93
C SER A 104 -2.44 -15.84 -5.23
N ALA A 105 -2.09 -15.52 -6.47
CA ALA A 105 -2.10 -14.14 -6.95
C ALA A 105 -3.53 -13.58 -6.98
N SER A 106 -4.53 -14.40 -7.35
CA SER A 106 -5.95 -14.04 -7.35
C SER A 106 -6.44 -13.57 -5.98
N GLU A 107 -6.00 -14.20 -4.89
CA GLU A 107 -6.29 -13.80 -3.52
C GLU A 107 -5.48 -12.57 -3.08
N MET A 108 -4.24 -12.42 -3.56
CA MET A 108 -3.36 -11.31 -3.20
C MET A 108 -3.81 -9.97 -3.78
N ILE A 109 -4.28 -9.96 -5.02
CA ILE A 109 -4.71 -8.76 -5.74
C ILE A 109 -5.72 -7.91 -4.95
N PRO A 110 -6.86 -8.44 -4.46
CA PRO A 110 -7.83 -7.64 -3.71
C PRO A 110 -7.25 -7.10 -2.40
N VAL A 111 -6.31 -7.80 -1.75
CA VAL A 111 -5.63 -7.30 -0.54
C VAL A 111 -4.75 -6.09 -0.87
N VAL A 112 -3.99 -6.15 -1.96
CA VAL A 112 -3.13 -5.05 -2.42
C VAL A 112 -3.98 -3.84 -2.87
N GLN A 113 -5.11 -4.08 -3.54
CA GLN A 113 -6.06 -3.04 -3.92
C GLN A 113 -6.63 -2.36 -2.67
N SER A 114 -7.04 -3.13 -1.67
CA SER A 114 -7.55 -2.61 -0.39
C SER A 114 -6.49 -1.78 0.35
N LEU A 115 -5.22 -2.18 0.26
CA LEU A 115 -4.11 -1.43 0.88
C LEU A 115 -3.88 -0.07 0.20
N ASN A 116 -4.02 0.00 -1.13
CA ASN A 116 -3.99 1.26 -1.87
C ASN A 116 -5.19 2.15 -1.49
N GLU A 117 -6.39 1.58 -1.46
CA GLU A 117 -7.60 2.32 -1.09
C GLU A 117 -7.50 2.89 0.33
N LEU A 118 -7.07 2.07 1.31
CA LEU A 118 -6.84 2.50 2.68
C LEU A 118 -5.87 3.69 2.74
N THR A 119 -4.78 3.61 1.97
CA THR A 119 -3.74 4.65 1.93
C THR A 119 -4.27 5.95 1.32
N LEU A 120 -5.08 5.88 0.26
CA LEU A 120 -5.68 7.05 -0.36
C LEU A 120 -6.74 7.69 0.56
N SER A 121 -7.57 6.89 1.23
CA SER A 121 -8.53 7.38 2.22
C SER A 121 -7.83 8.04 3.40
N TYR A 122 -6.73 7.46 3.89
CA TYR A 122 -5.88 8.10 4.90
C TYR A 122 -5.32 9.43 4.39
N ALA A 123 -4.68 9.43 3.22
CA ALA A 123 -4.07 10.63 2.63
C ALA A 123 -5.09 11.77 2.44
N ALA A 124 -6.35 11.47 2.14
CA ALA A 124 -7.40 12.46 1.97
C ALA A 124 -7.67 13.28 3.24
N ILE A 125 -7.53 12.69 4.43
CA ILE A 125 -7.71 13.41 5.72
C ILE A 125 -6.59 14.43 5.96
N TRP A 126 -5.39 14.11 5.47
CA TRP A 126 -4.19 14.94 5.61
C TRP A 126 -4.03 15.93 4.47
N ASN A 127 -4.87 15.85 3.44
CA ASN A 127 -4.70 16.63 2.24
C ASN A 127 -5.10 18.09 2.45
N ASN A 128 -4.21 18.99 2.05
CA ASN A 128 -4.52 20.41 1.89
C ASN A 128 -3.91 20.88 0.56
N GLU A 129 -4.78 21.33 -0.36
CA GLU A 129 -4.41 21.71 -1.73
C GLU A 129 -3.45 22.92 -1.80
N ASN A 130 -3.30 23.68 -0.71
CA ASN A 130 -2.42 24.83 -0.64
C ASN A 130 -1.05 24.53 -0.02
N LEU A 131 -0.78 23.28 0.37
CA LEU A 131 0.52 22.92 0.95
C LEU A 131 1.60 22.85 -0.12
N ASP A 132 2.70 23.56 0.08
CA ASP A 132 3.92 23.39 -0.72
C ASP A 132 4.54 22.02 -0.45
N THR A 133 4.47 21.14 -1.45
CA THR A 133 5.00 19.77 -1.44
C THR A 133 6.47 19.68 -1.83
N THR A 134 7.18 20.82 -1.94
CA THR A 134 8.62 20.84 -2.23
C THR A 134 9.42 20.16 -1.12
N GLY A 135 10.38 19.31 -1.50
CA GLY A 135 11.33 18.69 -0.58
C GLY A 135 10.86 17.40 0.10
N VAL A 136 9.59 16.99 -0.06
CA VAL A 136 9.09 15.70 0.41
C VAL A 136 9.13 14.63 -0.68
N VAL A 137 9.26 13.37 -0.28
CA VAL A 137 9.28 12.20 -1.18
C VAL A 137 8.21 11.22 -0.73
N MET A 138 7.25 10.90 -1.60
CA MET A 138 6.11 10.02 -1.27
C MET A 138 6.54 8.67 -0.67
N SER A 139 7.63 8.09 -1.19
CA SER A 139 8.13 6.78 -0.76
C SER A 139 8.91 6.80 0.57
N LYS A 140 9.23 7.97 1.11
CA LYS A 140 9.95 8.12 2.38
C LYS A 140 8.94 8.39 3.49
N GLU A 141 8.33 7.31 3.97
CA GLU A 141 7.47 7.34 5.16
C GLU A 141 8.32 7.59 6.41
N SER A 142 7.84 8.43 7.33
CA SER A 142 8.47 8.63 8.63
C SER A 142 8.31 7.37 9.49
N ASP A 143 9.19 7.17 10.46
CA ASP A 143 8.98 6.09 11.43
C ASP A 143 7.63 6.29 12.15
N PRO A 144 6.81 5.22 12.34
CA PRO A 144 5.52 5.35 12.98
C PRO A 144 5.57 5.92 14.40
N MET A 145 6.62 5.61 15.17
CA MET A 145 6.80 6.12 16.53
C MET A 145 7.18 7.59 16.53
N ASP A 146 8.11 7.99 15.65
CA ASP A 146 8.50 9.39 15.49
C ASP A 146 7.30 10.26 15.07
N LEU A 147 6.48 9.76 14.13
CA LEU A 147 5.28 10.47 13.70
C LEU A 147 4.24 10.54 14.83
N LEU A 148 4.05 9.47 15.59
CA LEU A 148 3.12 9.46 16.73
C LEU A 148 3.56 10.43 17.83
N GLU A 149 4.85 10.50 18.13
CA GLU A 149 5.41 11.47 19.08
C GLU A 149 5.13 12.90 18.60
N ALA A 150 5.43 13.20 17.34
CA ALA A 150 5.15 14.50 16.75
C ALA A 150 3.66 14.85 16.71
N ILE A 151 2.76 13.87 16.52
CA ILE A 151 1.32 14.08 16.62
C ILE A 151 0.94 14.47 18.05
N ASN A 152 1.45 13.75 19.07
CA ASN A 152 1.18 14.08 20.46
C ASN A 152 1.67 15.50 20.83
N ASP A 153 2.81 15.92 20.29
CA ASP A 153 3.32 17.28 20.50
C ASP A 153 2.50 18.34 19.78
N ALA A 154 2.03 18.05 18.56
CA ALA A 154 1.10 18.91 17.84
C ALA A 154 -0.23 19.07 18.60
N GLU A 155 -0.77 18.00 19.21
CA GLU A 155 -1.97 18.07 20.03
C GLU A 155 -1.79 18.97 21.25
N LYS A 156 -0.65 18.88 21.95
CA LYS A 156 -0.33 19.79 23.08
C LYS A 156 -0.27 21.26 22.63
N ALA A 157 0.10 21.51 21.38
CA ALA A 157 0.10 22.84 20.77
C ALA A 157 -1.28 23.26 20.19
N GLY A 158 -2.32 22.44 20.38
CA GLY A 158 -3.68 22.72 19.89
C GLY A 158 -3.86 22.51 18.38
N VAL A 159 -3.05 21.65 17.78
CA VAL A 159 -3.14 21.21 16.38
C VAL A 159 -3.62 19.76 16.35
N HIS A 160 -4.89 19.57 16.03
CA HIS A 160 -5.54 18.26 16.02
C HIS A 160 -5.88 17.77 14.62
N ASN A 161 -5.95 18.66 13.63
CA ASN A 161 -6.40 18.31 12.29
C ASN A 161 -5.80 19.23 11.22
N ILE A 162 -6.09 18.92 9.96
CA ILE A 162 -5.52 19.60 8.80
C ILE A 162 -5.84 21.09 8.72
N SER A 163 -6.99 21.53 9.27
CA SER A 163 -7.35 22.96 9.28
C SER A 163 -6.46 23.81 10.18
N GLN A 164 -5.65 23.18 11.02
CA GLN A 164 -4.77 23.83 11.99
C GLN A 164 -3.28 23.63 11.65
N ILE A 165 -2.96 22.98 10.51
CA ILE A 165 -1.61 22.56 10.16
C ILE A 165 -0.64 23.75 10.02
N ASP A 166 -1.12 24.92 9.61
CA ASP A 166 -0.34 26.13 9.40
C ASP A 166 0.27 26.71 10.69
N LYS A 167 -0.19 26.24 11.86
CA LYS A 167 0.36 26.62 13.16
C LYS A 167 1.69 25.93 13.47
N LEU A 168 2.02 24.85 12.75
CA LEU A 168 3.24 24.08 12.98
C LEU A 168 4.45 24.76 12.31
N PRO A 169 5.63 24.71 12.94
CA PRO A 169 6.84 25.25 12.34
C PRO A 169 7.25 24.45 11.10
N GLN A 170 7.99 25.11 10.20
CA GLN A 170 8.58 24.42 9.06
C GLN A 170 9.48 23.26 9.52
N GLY A 171 9.39 22.14 8.81
CA GLY A 171 10.13 20.93 9.15
C GLY A 171 9.50 20.05 10.23
N HIS A 172 8.40 20.46 10.86
CA HIS A 172 7.67 19.61 11.80
C HIS A 172 7.19 18.33 11.10
N LEU A 173 7.34 17.16 11.74
CA LEU A 173 7.05 15.87 11.11
C LEU A 173 5.60 15.74 10.65
N VAL A 174 4.63 16.21 11.44
CA VAL A 174 3.20 16.24 11.06
C VAL A 174 2.96 17.08 9.80
N LEU A 175 3.64 18.23 9.65
CA LEU A 175 3.54 19.07 8.46
C LEU A 175 4.19 18.38 7.25
N ASN A 176 5.35 17.74 7.43
CA ASN A 176 6.01 16.98 6.37
C ASN A 176 5.16 15.79 5.91
N GLU A 177 4.47 15.12 6.83
CA GLU A 177 3.55 14.04 6.52
C GLU A 177 2.34 14.54 5.74
N ALA A 178 1.73 15.65 6.15
CA ALA A 178 0.65 16.30 5.39
C ALA A 178 1.09 16.65 3.96
N LYS A 179 2.27 17.26 3.80
CA LYS A 179 2.87 17.53 2.48
C LYS A 179 3.08 16.25 1.66
N ARG A 180 3.61 15.19 2.28
CA ARG A 180 3.88 13.90 1.61
C ARG A 180 2.60 13.24 1.10
N LEU A 181 1.54 13.28 1.90
CA LEU A 181 0.24 12.71 1.56
C LEU A 181 -0.53 13.57 0.56
N SER A 182 -0.42 14.90 0.62
CA SER A 182 -0.91 15.79 -0.43
C SER A 182 -0.24 15.50 -1.78
N LEU A 183 1.09 15.32 -1.79
CA LEU A 183 1.82 14.94 -2.99
C LEU A 183 1.33 13.59 -3.56
N LEU A 184 1.01 12.63 -2.68
CA LEU A 184 0.43 11.35 -3.11
C LEU A 184 -0.90 11.54 -3.84
N ILE A 185 -1.80 12.35 -3.29
CA ILE A 185 -3.10 12.65 -3.91
C ILE A 185 -2.93 13.36 -5.26
N GLU A 186 -2.06 14.37 -5.35
CA GLU A 186 -1.75 15.07 -6.60
C GLU A 186 -1.27 14.15 -7.71
N LYS A 187 -0.40 13.19 -7.37
CA LYS A 187 0.17 12.23 -8.33
C LYS A 187 -0.80 11.11 -8.70
N SER A 188 -1.79 10.84 -7.86
CA SER A 188 -2.79 9.79 -8.10
C SER A 188 -3.94 10.27 -9.01
N LYS A 189 -4.10 11.59 -9.19
CA LYS A 189 -5.06 12.19 -10.13
C LYS A 189 -4.56 12.24 -11.59
N LYS A 190 -3.29 11.90 -11.84
CA LYS A 190 -2.66 11.91 -13.17
C LYS A 190 -2.59 10.49 -13.75
#